data_AF-P08062-F1
#
_entry.id   AF-P08062-F1
#
_cell.length_a   1.000
_cell.length_b   1.000
_cell.length_c   1.000
_cell.angle_alpha   90.00
_cell.angle_beta   90.00
_cell.angle_gamma   90.00
#
_symmetry.space_group_name_H-M   'P 1'
#
loop_
_entity.id
_entity.type
_entity.pdbx_description
1 polymer ?
#
loop_
_entity_poly.entity_id
_entity_poly.type
_entity_poly.pdbx_seq_one_letter_code
_entity_poly.pdbx_strand_id
1 'polypeptide(L)'
;MDPKAEGNGENITETAAGNVETSDFVNLKRQKREGVNSTGMSEIDMTGSQETPEHNMHGSPTHTDDLGPRLDADMLDSQSSHVSSSAQGNRSEVENELSNLFAKMALPGHDRRTDEYILVRQTGQDKFAGTTKCNLDHLPTKAEFNASCRLYRDGVGNYYPPPLAFERIDIPEQLAAQLHNLEPREQSKQCFQYKLEVWNRAHAEMGITGTDIFYQTDKNIKLDRNYKLRPEDRYIQTEKYGRREIQKRYEHQFQAGSLLPDILIKTPQNDIHFSYRFAGDAYANKRFEEFERAIKTKYGSDTEIKLKSKSGIMHDSKYLESWERGSADIRFAEFAGENRAHNKQFPAATVNMGRQPDGQGGMTRDRHVSVDYLLQNLPNSPWTQALKEGKLWDRVQVLARDGNRYMSPSRLEYSDPEHFTQLMDQVGLPVSMGRQSHANSVKFEQFDRQAAVIVADGPNLREVPDLSPEKLQQLSQKDVLIADRNEKGQRTGTYTNVVEYERLMMKLPSDAAQLLAEPSDRYSRAFVRPEPALPPISDSRRTYESRPRGPTVNSL
;
A
#
# COMPACT_ATOMS: atom_id res chain seq x y z
N MET A 1 51.33 -38.61 15.82
CA MET A 1 52.35 -38.42 16.85
C MET A 1 51.62 -37.97 18.11
N ASP A 2 51.48 -38.89 19.08
CA ASP A 2 51.05 -38.64 20.47
C ASP A 2 52.31 -38.41 21.33
N PRO A 3 52.29 -37.91 22.61
CA PRO A 3 51.23 -38.13 23.61
C PRO A 3 50.91 -37.02 24.65
N LYS A 4 49.74 -37.20 25.27
CA LYS A 4 49.24 -36.93 26.65
C LYS A 4 50.15 -36.31 27.73
N ALA A 5 49.54 -35.46 28.57
CA ALA A 5 49.77 -35.41 30.02
C ALA A 5 48.49 -34.94 30.78
N GLU A 6 48.00 -35.80 31.67
CA GLU A 6 46.95 -35.56 32.67
C GLU A 6 47.54 -34.88 33.92
N GLY A 7 46.72 -34.13 34.66
CA GLY A 7 47.06 -33.57 35.97
C GLY A 7 45.81 -33.21 36.78
N ASN A 8 45.48 -34.07 37.74
CA ASN A 8 44.44 -33.96 38.77
C ASN A 8 44.78 -32.91 39.87
N GLY A 9 43.74 -32.41 40.56
CA GLY A 9 43.82 -31.72 41.86
C GLY A 9 42.50 -31.00 42.18
N GLU A 10 41.51 -31.65 42.78
CA GLU A 10 41.21 -31.74 44.23
C GLU A 10 40.04 -30.83 44.67
N ASN A 11 39.12 -31.46 45.41
CA ASN A 11 37.79 -31.02 45.87
C ASN A 11 37.82 -29.94 46.96
N ILE A 12 36.81 -29.05 47.02
CA ILE A 12 36.21 -28.54 48.28
C ILE A 12 34.68 -28.37 48.15
N THR A 13 34.01 -28.77 49.23
CA THR A 13 32.63 -29.12 49.59
C THR A 13 31.53 -28.03 49.70
N GLU A 14 30.30 -28.53 49.52
CA GLU A 14 28.96 -28.17 50.04
C GLU A 14 28.80 -27.26 51.28
N THR A 15 27.81 -26.36 51.24
CA THR A 15 26.75 -26.06 52.25
C THR A 15 25.93 -24.84 51.74
N ALA A 16 24.64 -24.61 51.97
CA ALA A 16 23.57 -25.24 52.74
C ALA A 16 22.20 -24.79 52.17
N ALA A 17 21.18 -25.62 52.39
CA ALA A 17 19.79 -25.39 52.04
C ALA A 17 19.11 -24.29 52.90
N GLY A 18 18.08 -23.65 52.35
CA GLY A 18 17.12 -22.83 53.06
C GLY A 18 15.72 -22.97 52.44
N ASN A 19 14.88 -23.81 53.06
CA ASN A 19 13.46 -23.98 52.78
C ASN A 19 12.65 -22.74 53.15
N VAL A 20 11.64 -22.39 52.35
CA VAL A 20 10.39 -21.77 52.82
C VAL A 20 9.23 -22.43 52.09
N GLU A 21 8.49 -23.26 52.83
CA GLU A 21 7.15 -23.75 52.53
C GLU A 21 6.11 -22.66 52.80
N THR A 22 5.08 -22.61 51.96
CA THR A 22 3.65 -22.29 52.24
C THR A 22 2.95 -22.45 50.88
N SER A 23 2.23 -23.53 50.57
CA SER A 23 0.84 -23.83 50.96
C SER A 23 -0.01 -22.53 51.04
N ASP A 24 -1.18 -22.38 50.42
CA ASP A 24 -2.28 -23.31 50.26
C ASP A 24 -3.44 -22.53 49.57
N PHE A 25 -4.45 -23.23 49.04
CA PHE A 25 -5.85 -22.76 48.92
C PHE A 25 -6.29 -21.76 47.80
N VAL A 26 -6.99 -22.27 46.77
CA VAL A 26 -8.46 -22.19 46.61
C VAL A 26 -8.87 -22.27 45.13
N ASN A 27 -9.59 -23.35 44.84
CA ASN A 27 -10.44 -23.57 43.69
C ASN A 27 -11.70 -22.68 43.81
N LEU A 28 -11.99 -21.81 42.84
CA LEU A 28 -13.29 -21.12 42.72
C LEU A 28 -13.71 -20.98 41.26
N LYS A 29 -14.43 -21.99 40.77
CA LYS A 29 -15.48 -21.82 39.77
C LYS A 29 -16.49 -20.79 40.29
N ARG A 30 -16.65 -19.65 39.60
CA ARG A 30 -17.98 -19.00 39.44
C ARG A 30 -17.96 -17.84 38.44
N GLN A 31 -18.88 -17.98 37.48
CA GLN A 31 -19.75 -16.93 36.94
C GLN A 31 -19.16 -15.81 36.05
N LYS A 32 -19.31 -16.04 34.74
CA LYS A 32 -20.18 -15.28 33.82
C LYS A 32 -20.25 -13.74 34.03
N ARG A 33 -19.52 -13.02 33.18
CA ARG A 33 -19.83 -11.68 32.61
C ARG A 33 -19.36 -11.77 31.15
N GLU A 34 -20.20 -12.00 30.15
CA GLU A 34 -21.07 -11.05 29.43
C GLU A 34 -20.42 -9.68 29.13
N GLY A 35 -20.25 -9.41 27.82
CA GLY A 35 -19.80 -8.14 27.21
C GLY A 35 -18.36 -8.23 26.67
N VAL A 36 -18.00 -7.99 25.41
CA VAL A 36 -18.67 -7.37 24.26
C VAL A 36 -18.06 -7.92 22.97
N ASN A 37 -18.90 -8.02 21.95
CA ASN A 37 -18.73 -8.66 20.65
C ASN A 37 -17.55 -8.18 19.80
N SER A 38 -16.87 -9.13 19.14
CA SER A 38 -16.35 -8.93 17.78
C SER A 38 -16.88 -10.07 16.88
N THR A 39 -18.16 -9.97 16.56
CA THR A 39 -18.77 -10.42 15.30
C THR A 39 -17.82 -10.07 14.13
N GLY A 40 -17.47 -10.95 13.19
CA GLY A 40 -18.28 -11.95 12.51
C GLY A 40 -18.48 -11.48 11.07
N MET A 41 -17.59 -11.88 10.15
CA MET A 41 -17.86 -11.88 8.70
C MET A 41 -17.23 -13.15 8.13
N SER A 42 -18.10 -14.15 8.02
CA SER A 42 -17.97 -15.40 7.30
C SER A 42 -17.72 -15.15 5.81
N GLU A 43 -16.95 -16.05 5.19
CA GLU A 43 -17.00 -16.35 3.76
C GLU A 43 -18.46 -16.43 3.30
N ILE A 44 -18.87 -15.56 2.37
CA ILE A 44 -20.12 -15.75 1.65
C ILE A 44 -19.83 -15.50 0.16
N ASP A 45 -19.88 -16.61 -0.56
CA ASP A 45 -20.05 -16.68 -2.00
C ASP A 45 -21.25 -15.84 -2.45
N MET A 46 -21.02 -14.89 -3.36
CA MET A 46 -22.07 -14.40 -4.25
C MET A 46 -22.02 -15.19 -5.55
N THR A 47 -22.62 -16.37 -5.55
CA THR A 47 -23.03 -17.09 -6.76
C THR A 47 -24.56 -17.02 -6.89
N GLY A 48 -24.99 -16.67 -8.10
CA GLY A 48 -26.39 -16.65 -8.53
C GLY A 48 -26.89 -15.24 -8.81
N SER A 49 -27.63 -14.92 -9.87
CA SER A 49 -28.12 -15.68 -11.01
C SER A 49 -28.67 -14.64 -11.99
N GLN A 50 -28.32 -14.69 -13.27
CA GLN A 50 -29.29 -14.68 -14.38
C GLN A 50 -28.54 -14.71 -15.71
N GLU A 51 -28.58 -15.89 -16.32
CA GLU A 51 -28.48 -16.06 -17.76
C GLU A 51 -29.58 -15.21 -18.42
N THR A 52 -29.21 -14.24 -19.24
CA THR A 52 -30.09 -13.75 -20.30
C THR A 52 -29.75 -14.52 -21.58
N PRO A 53 -30.67 -15.33 -22.11
CA PRO A 53 -30.42 -16.14 -23.29
C PRO A 53 -30.41 -15.29 -24.56
N GLU A 54 -29.48 -15.63 -25.44
CA GLU A 54 -29.41 -15.13 -26.81
C GLU A 54 -30.66 -15.54 -27.60
N HIS A 55 -31.37 -14.56 -28.14
CA HIS A 55 -32.29 -14.77 -29.26
C HIS A 55 -31.94 -13.81 -30.40
N ASN A 56 -31.16 -14.34 -31.34
CA ASN A 56 -31.23 -13.95 -32.74
C ASN A 56 -32.67 -14.12 -33.24
N MET A 57 -33.24 -13.09 -33.87
CA MET A 57 -34.03 -13.24 -35.11
C MET A 57 -34.17 -11.87 -35.79
N HIS A 58 -33.97 -11.90 -37.10
CA HIS A 58 -34.07 -10.83 -38.09
C HIS A 58 -35.42 -10.10 -38.10
N GLY A 59 -35.39 -8.82 -38.51
CA GLY A 59 -36.56 -8.15 -39.12
C GLY A 59 -36.64 -6.63 -38.90
N SER A 60 -36.04 -5.85 -39.79
CA SER A 60 -36.36 -4.42 -40.03
C SER A 60 -37.68 -4.30 -40.84
N PRO A 61 -38.24 -3.10 -41.14
CA PRO A 61 -38.35 -1.82 -40.40
C PRO A 61 -39.77 -1.16 -40.52
N THR A 62 -39.86 0.12 -40.07
CA THR A 62 -40.75 1.22 -40.53
C THR A 62 -42.23 1.25 -40.12
N HIS A 63 -42.64 2.22 -39.26
CA HIS A 63 -43.49 3.38 -39.62
C HIS A 63 -43.73 4.31 -38.41
N THR A 64 -43.73 5.62 -38.67
CA THR A 64 -44.17 6.75 -37.81
C THR A 64 -45.69 6.82 -37.72
N ASP A 65 -46.25 7.33 -36.61
CA ASP A 65 -47.20 8.44 -36.60
C ASP A 65 -47.55 8.95 -35.18
N ASP A 66 -47.99 10.20 -35.20
CA ASP A 66 -48.03 11.25 -34.18
C ASP A 66 -49.34 11.26 -33.34
N LEU A 67 -49.47 12.27 -32.47
CA LEU A 67 -50.71 12.84 -31.84
C LEU A 67 -50.98 12.52 -30.36
N GLY A 68 -50.74 13.53 -29.50
CA GLY A 68 -51.45 13.71 -28.22
C GLY A 68 -52.82 14.39 -28.41
N PRO A 69 -53.64 14.55 -27.34
CA PRO A 69 -53.91 15.93 -26.89
C PRO A 69 -54.19 16.11 -25.37
N ARG A 70 -54.04 17.39 -24.97
CA ARG A 70 -54.40 18.06 -23.69
C ARG A 70 -55.88 17.93 -23.31
N LEU A 71 -56.17 17.92 -22.00
CA LEU A 71 -57.38 18.47 -21.38
C LEU A 71 -57.03 19.18 -20.06
N ASP A 72 -57.29 20.49 -20.01
CA ASP A 72 -57.35 21.34 -18.80
C ASP A 72 -58.83 21.45 -18.35
N ALA A 73 -59.11 21.46 -17.04
CA ALA A 73 -60.21 22.23 -16.40
C ALA A 73 -60.31 21.99 -14.87
N ASP A 74 -59.94 23.02 -14.11
CA ASP A 74 -60.72 23.68 -13.04
C ASP A 74 -61.31 22.95 -11.81
N MET A 75 -60.79 23.42 -10.65
CA MET A 75 -61.51 24.06 -9.53
C MET A 75 -62.41 23.28 -8.54
N LEU A 76 -62.10 23.54 -7.25
CA LEU A 76 -62.94 23.64 -6.03
C LEU A 76 -63.03 22.46 -5.04
N ASP A 77 -62.26 22.64 -3.96
CA ASP A 77 -62.68 22.78 -2.55
C ASP A 77 -63.49 21.69 -1.82
N SER A 78 -62.94 21.33 -0.65
CA SER A 78 -63.62 21.04 0.65
C SER A 78 -63.42 19.66 1.28
N GLN A 79 -62.43 19.65 2.19
CA GLN A 79 -62.50 19.24 3.62
C GLN A 79 -62.82 17.81 4.07
N SER A 80 -61.95 17.38 5.03
CA SER A 80 -62.17 16.43 6.13
C SER A 80 -62.14 14.93 5.76
N SER A 81 -61.53 14.00 6.50
CA SER A 81 -60.98 13.96 7.86
C SER A 81 -60.19 12.63 8.04
N HIS A 82 -59.44 12.51 9.15
CA HIS A 82 -58.87 11.27 9.74
C HIS A 82 -57.56 10.71 9.12
N VAL A 83 -56.38 10.93 9.73
CA VAL A 83 -55.78 10.23 10.91
C VAL A 83 -55.25 8.82 10.56
N SER A 84 -53.94 8.70 10.32
CA SER A 84 -53.00 7.80 11.05
C SER A 84 -51.71 7.53 10.26
N SER A 85 -50.61 7.98 10.87
CA SER A 85 -49.21 7.50 10.80
C SER A 85 -48.84 6.36 9.84
N SER A 86 -47.93 6.64 8.91
CA SER A 86 -46.78 5.74 8.63
C SER A 86 -45.60 6.56 8.09
N ALA A 87 -44.50 6.59 8.84
CA ALA A 87 -43.27 7.31 8.55
C ALA A 87 -42.42 6.66 7.43
N GLN A 88 -43.05 6.33 6.30
CA GLN A 88 -42.42 5.62 5.18
C GLN A 88 -42.43 6.40 3.84
N GLY A 89 -42.89 7.66 3.83
CA GLY A 89 -43.01 8.46 2.60
C GLY A 89 -41.79 9.29 2.19
N ASN A 90 -40.87 9.64 3.09
CA ASN A 90 -39.83 10.63 2.77
C ASN A 90 -38.49 10.05 2.27
N ARG A 91 -38.29 8.73 2.28
CA ARG A 91 -36.98 8.16 1.91
C ARG A 91 -36.79 8.05 0.39
N SER A 92 -37.85 7.66 -0.34
CA SER A 92 -37.77 7.55 -1.80
C SER A 92 -37.76 8.89 -2.52
N GLU A 93 -38.39 9.92 -1.95
CA GLU A 93 -38.34 11.28 -2.52
C GLU A 93 -36.94 11.89 -2.35
N VAL A 94 -36.30 11.71 -1.19
CA VAL A 94 -34.94 12.20 -0.95
C VAL A 94 -33.90 11.41 -1.77
N GLU A 95 -34.07 10.10 -1.95
CA GLU A 95 -33.19 9.29 -2.82
C GLU A 95 -33.37 9.64 -4.31
N ASN A 96 -34.60 9.92 -4.76
CA ASN A 96 -34.86 10.39 -6.12
C ASN A 96 -34.40 11.83 -6.35
N GLU A 97 -34.53 12.72 -5.37
CA GLU A 97 -34.01 14.09 -5.45
C GLU A 97 -32.49 14.10 -5.46
N LEU A 98 -31.81 13.31 -4.60
CA LEU A 98 -30.36 13.16 -4.63
C LEU A 98 -29.89 12.51 -5.93
N SER A 99 -30.56 11.46 -6.41
CA SER A 99 -30.25 10.85 -7.72
C SER A 99 -30.41 11.84 -8.87
N ASN A 100 -31.44 12.68 -8.85
CA ASN A 100 -31.62 13.76 -9.84
C ASN A 100 -30.60 14.90 -9.67
N LEU A 101 -30.21 15.24 -8.44
CA LEU A 101 -29.18 16.25 -8.16
C LEU A 101 -27.81 15.77 -8.66
N PHE A 102 -27.48 14.49 -8.43
CA PHE A 102 -26.25 13.86 -8.90
C PHE A 102 -26.26 13.55 -10.40
N ALA A 103 -27.41 13.24 -11.00
CA ALA A 103 -27.55 13.09 -12.45
C ALA A 103 -27.49 14.43 -13.21
N LYS A 104 -27.79 15.55 -12.54
CA LYS A 104 -27.67 16.90 -13.10
C LYS A 104 -26.39 17.64 -12.71
N MET A 105 -25.57 17.07 -11.84
CA MET A 105 -24.20 17.52 -11.59
C MET A 105 -23.27 17.05 -12.72
N ALA A 106 -23.49 17.57 -13.92
CA ALA A 106 -22.47 17.60 -14.94
C ALA A 106 -21.33 18.50 -14.42
N LEU A 107 -20.17 17.90 -14.12
CA LEU A 107 -18.98 18.65 -13.72
C LEU A 107 -18.65 19.69 -14.81
N PRO A 108 -18.33 20.95 -14.44
CA PRO A 108 -17.92 21.96 -15.41
C PRO A 108 -16.64 21.52 -16.14
N GLY A 109 -16.74 21.18 -17.42
CA GLY A 109 -15.60 20.78 -18.27
C GLY A 109 -15.92 19.74 -19.34
N HIS A 110 -16.98 19.96 -20.14
CA HIS A 110 -17.54 19.01 -21.11
C HIS A 110 -16.62 18.62 -22.30
N ASP A 111 -15.30 18.81 -22.22
CA ASP A 111 -14.32 18.14 -23.09
C ASP A 111 -13.78 16.92 -22.35
N ARG A 112 -14.41 15.76 -22.56
CA ARG A 112 -13.88 14.48 -22.11
C ARG A 112 -12.44 14.33 -22.57
N ARG A 113 -11.55 13.87 -21.70
CA ARG A 113 -10.14 13.69 -22.10
C ARG A 113 -10.03 12.63 -23.18
N THR A 114 -9.22 12.90 -24.19
CA THR A 114 -8.90 11.96 -25.27
C THR A 114 -8.20 10.70 -24.75
N ASP A 115 -7.59 10.77 -23.56
CA ASP A 115 -6.83 9.71 -22.91
C ASP A 115 -7.44 9.19 -21.60
N GLU A 116 -8.75 9.41 -21.39
CA GLU A 116 -9.43 9.05 -20.14
C GLU A 116 -9.48 7.54 -19.83
N TYR A 117 -9.33 6.69 -20.85
CA TYR A 117 -9.09 5.26 -20.65
C TYR A 117 -8.12 4.66 -21.67
N ILE A 118 -7.49 3.55 -21.30
CA ILE A 118 -6.64 2.71 -22.15
C ILE A 118 -7.19 1.28 -22.10
N LEU A 119 -7.33 0.64 -23.27
CA LEU A 119 -7.65 -0.78 -23.37
C LEU A 119 -6.36 -1.58 -23.56
N VAL A 120 -6.09 -2.48 -22.62
CA VAL A 120 -4.92 -3.37 -22.66
C VAL A 120 -5.36 -4.79 -23.02
N ARG A 121 -4.63 -5.43 -23.93
CA ARG A 121 -4.80 -6.83 -24.33
C ARG A 121 -3.50 -7.62 -24.20
N GLN A 122 -3.59 -8.91 -23.89
CA GLN A 122 -2.46 -9.83 -23.98
C GLN A 122 -2.21 -10.20 -25.45
N THR A 123 -0.94 -10.20 -25.87
CA THR A 123 -0.52 -10.52 -27.25
C THR A 123 0.50 -11.66 -27.31
N GLY A 124 0.81 -12.26 -26.16
CA GLY A 124 1.71 -13.39 -25.99
C GLY A 124 2.15 -13.53 -24.53
N GLN A 125 3.01 -14.51 -24.27
CA GLN A 125 3.58 -14.71 -22.93
C GLN A 125 4.33 -13.44 -22.48
N ASP A 126 3.87 -12.85 -21.38
CA ASP A 126 4.36 -11.59 -20.81
C ASP A 126 4.40 -10.41 -21.78
N LYS A 127 3.57 -10.43 -22.84
CA LYS A 127 3.49 -9.38 -23.86
C LYS A 127 2.11 -8.76 -23.91
N PHE A 128 2.08 -7.44 -23.95
CA PHE A 128 0.87 -6.64 -23.86
C PHE A 128 0.88 -5.54 -24.91
N ALA A 129 -0.31 -5.19 -25.40
CA ALA A 129 -0.52 -4.02 -26.24
C ALA A 129 -1.61 -3.15 -25.61
N GLY A 130 -1.44 -1.83 -25.70
CA GLY A 130 -2.41 -0.86 -25.20
C GLY A 130 -2.84 0.08 -26.32
N THR A 131 -4.13 0.42 -26.34
CA THR A 131 -4.66 1.45 -27.23
C THR A 131 -5.46 2.45 -26.38
N THR A 132 -5.10 3.73 -26.47
CA THR A 132 -5.80 4.81 -25.78
C THR A 132 -7.14 5.09 -26.46
N LYS A 133 -8.15 5.57 -25.70
CA LYS A 133 -9.49 5.91 -26.20
C LYS A 133 -9.48 6.61 -27.58
N CYS A 134 -8.73 7.69 -27.75
CA CYS A 134 -8.72 8.46 -29.00
C CYS A 134 -8.08 7.76 -30.20
N ASN A 135 -7.32 6.68 -29.97
CA ASN A 135 -6.62 5.94 -31.02
C ASN A 135 -7.33 4.62 -31.36
N LEU A 136 -8.57 4.41 -30.89
CA LEU A 136 -9.41 3.29 -31.30
C LEU A 136 -9.91 3.54 -32.73
N ASP A 137 -9.63 2.61 -33.63
CA ASP A 137 -10.04 2.63 -35.04
C ASP A 137 -11.48 2.10 -35.26
N HIS A 138 -12.12 1.61 -34.21
CA HIS A 138 -13.49 1.11 -34.18
C HIS A 138 -14.12 1.38 -32.81
N LEU A 139 -15.44 1.17 -32.67
CA LEU A 139 -16.12 1.19 -31.38
C LEU A 139 -16.09 -0.23 -30.79
N PRO A 140 -15.31 -0.48 -29.71
CA PRO A 140 -15.19 -1.82 -29.13
C PRO A 140 -16.54 -2.39 -28.68
N THR A 141 -16.70 -3.70 -28.84
CA THR A 141 -17.91 -4.38 -28.37
C THR A 141 -17.91 -4.54 -26.85
N LYS A 142 -19.07 -4.83 -26.25
CA LYS A 142 -19.17 -5.18 -24.82
C LYS A 142 -18.20 -6.31 -24.43
N ALA A 143 -18.09 -7.33 -25.28
CA ALA A 143 -17.20 -8.46 -25.08
C ALA A 143 -15.72 -8.03 -25.10
N GLU A 144 -15.34 -7.16 -26.02
CA GLU A 144 -13.97 -6.63 -26.10
C GLU A 144 -13.61 -5.77 -24.89
N PHE A 145 -14.53 -4.92 -24.44
CA PHE A 145 -14.36 -4.16 -23.22
C PHE A 145 -14.17 -5.08 -22.00
N ASN A 146 -14.96 -6.14 -21.87
CA ASN A 146 -14.85 -7.10 -20.77
C ASN A 146 -13.66 -8.06 -20.90
N ALA A 147 -13.15 -8.29 -22.11
CA ALA A 147 -11.92 -9.06 -22.31
C ALA A 147 -10.65 -8.25 -22.00
N SER A 148 -10.74 -6.92 -22.08
CA SER A 148 -9.61 -6.01 -21.87
C SER A 148 -9.36 -5.74 -20.39
N CYS A 149 -8.09 -5.50 -20.03
CA CYS A 149 -7.77 -4.76 -18.82
C CYS A 149 -8.00 -3.27 -19.11
N ARG A 150 -9.10 -2.72 -18.59
CA ARG A 150 -9.47 -1.31 -18.79
C ARG A 150 -8.82 -0.44 -17.72
N LEU A 151 -8.01 0.51 -18.17
CA LEU A 151 -7.28 1.42 -17.31
C LEU A 151 -7.96 2.80 -17.34
N TYR A 152 -8.47 3.27 -16.21
CA TYR A 152 -9.18 4.55 -16.08
C TYR A 152 -8.30 5.64 -15.51
N ARG A 153 -8.22 6.78 -16.18
CA ARG A 153 -7.39 7.91 -15.77
C ARG A 153 -8.04 8.69 -14.63
N ASP A 154 -7.31 8.92 -13.53
CA ASP A 154 -7.73 9.82 -12.46
C ASP A 154 -7.36 11.29 -12.73
N GLY A 155 -7.68 12.18 -11.79
CA GLY A 155 -7.43 13.63 -11.91
C GLY A 155 -5.95 14.03 -12.03
N VAL A 156 -5.00 13.17 -11.63
CA VAL A 156 -3.55 13.45 -11.66
C VAL A 156 -2.82 12.60 -12.70
N GLY A 157 -3.54 11.79 -13.47
CA GLY A 157 -3.00 10.96 -14.54
C GLY A 157 -2.53 9.57 -14.12
N ASN A 158 -2.88 9.09 -12.92
CA ASN A 158 -2.73 7.68 -12.61
C ASN A 158 -3.80 6.88 -13.36
N TYR A 159 -3.52 5.62 -13.65
CA TYR A 159 -4.46 4.72 -14.31
C TYR A 159 -4.85 3.56 -13.39
N TYR A 160 -6.13 3.42 -13.10
CA TYR A 160 -6.69 2.38 -12.23
C TYR A 160 -7.29 1.24 -13.06
N PRO A 161 -7.02 -0.03 -12.73
CA PRO A 161 -7.79 -1.15 -13.27
C PRO A 161 -9.19 -1.21 -12.64
N PRO A 162 -10.15 -1.97 -13.23
CA PRO A 162 -11.57 -1.90 -12.86
C PRO A 162 -11.91 -2.11 -11.38
N PRO A 163 -11.40 -3.14 -10.66
CA PRO A 163 -11.80 -3.35 -9.27
C PRO A 163 -11.30 -2.23 -8.36
N LEU A 164 -10.17 -1.61 -8.69
CA LEU A 164 -9.61 -0.51 -7.92
C LEU A 164 -10.26 0.83 -8.28
N ALA A 165 -10.59 1.04 -9.55
CA ALA A 165 -11.35 2.22 -9.99
C ALA A 165 -12.74 2.27 -9.35
N PHE A 166 -13.40 1.11 -9.26
CA PHE A 166 -14.68 0.96 -8.56
C PHE A 166 -14.55 1.26 -7.07
N GLU A 167 -13.59 0.62 -6.37
CA GLU A 167 -13.42 0.84 -4.93
C GLU A 167 -12.93 2.24 -4.58
N ARG A 168 -12.25 2.94 -5.51
CA ARG A 168 -11.79 4.33 -5.37
C ARG A 168 -12.93 5.35 -5.31
N ILE A 169 -14.15 4.98 -5.71
CA ILE A 169 -15.33 5.82 -5.54
C ILE A 169 -15.60 5.98 -4.04
N ASP A 170 -15.42 7.20 -3.56
CA ASP A 170 -15.63 7.55 -2.16
C ASP A 170 -17.14 7.65 -1.86
N ILE A 171 -17.53 7.23 -0.65
CA ILE A 171 -18.92 7.37 -0.17
C ILE A 171 -19.05 8.74 0.51
N PRO A 172 -20.00 9.59 0.09
CA PRO A 172 -20.22 10.89 0.72
C PRO A 172 -20.42 10.76 2.22
N GLU A 173 -19.85 11.68 3.00
CA GLU A 173 -19.90 11.65 4.46
C GLU A 173 -21.34 11.58 5.00
N GLN A 174 -22.28 12.28 4.36
CA GLN A 174 -23.69 12.23 4.73
C GLN A 174 -24.30 10.83 4.54
N LEU A 175 -23.97 10.16 3.44
CA LEU A 175 -24.41 8.80 3.18
C LEU A 175 -23.74 7.81 4.14
N ALA A 176 -22.44 7.95 4.37
CA ALA A 176 -21.69 7.13 5.33
C ALA A 176 -22.30 7.20 6.74
N ALA A 177 -22.69 8.41 7.19
CA ALA A 177 -23.36 8.61 8.48
C ALA A 177 -24.73 7.93 8.56
N GLN A 178 -25.52 7.95 7.47
CA GLN A 178 -26.81 7.26 7.41
C GLN A 178 -26.64 5.73 7.42
N LEU A 179 -25.61 5.23 6.73
CA LEU A 179 -25.31 3.80 6.62
C LEU A 179 -24.74 3.20 7.91
N HIS A 180 -24.10 4.01 8.76
CA HIS A 180 -23.53 3.57 10.04
C HIS A 180 -24.57 2.96 11.00
N ASN A 181 -25.86 3.28 10.82
CA ASN A 181 -26.95 2.74 11.65
C ASN A 181 -27.53 1.40 11.12
N LEU A 182 -27.03 0.88 10.01
CA LEU A 182 -27.47 -0.39 9.42
C LEU A 182 -26.63 -1.56 9.92
N GLU A 183 -27.14 -2.79 9.75
CA GLU A 183 -26.34 -4.00 9.95
C GLU A 183 -25.17 -4.05 8.95
N PRO A 184 -23.98 -4.60 9.31
CA PRO A 184 -22.79 -4.58 8.46
C PRO A 184 -22.98 -5.14 7.05
N ARG A 185 -23.87 -6.14 6.89
CA ARG A 185 -24.20 -6.73 5.59
C ARG A 185 -25.01 -5.77 4.72
N GLU A 186 -26.01 -5.11 5.31
CA GLU A 186 -26.83 -4.12 4.60
C GLU A 186 -26.02 -2.86 4.30
N GLN A 187 -25.15 -2.42 5.22
CA GLN A 187 -24.16 -1.38 4.96
C GLN A 187 -23.34 -1.70 3.72
N SER A 188 -22.76 -2.91 3.64
CA SER A 188 -21.95 -3.33 2.48
C SER A 188 -22.73 -3.33 1.16
N LYS A 189 -23.99 -3.79 1.19
CA LYS A 189 -24.88 -3.80 0.03
C LYS A 189 -25.20 -2.39 -0.47
N GLN A 190 -25.55 -1.49 0.43
CA GLN A 190 -25.87 -0.09 0.10
C GLN A 190 -24.65 0.67 -0.40
N CYS A 191 -23.48 0.49 0.24
CA CYS A 191 -22.20 1.00 -0.24
C CYS A 191 -21.91 0.56 -1.68
N PHE A 192 -22.11 -0.73 -1.98
CA PHE A 192 -21.90 -1.28 -3.32
C PHE A 192 -22.89 -0.69 -4.33
N GLN A 193 -24.18 -0.58 -4.00
CA GLN A 193 -25.21 -0.01 -4.88
C GLN A 193 -24.89 1.46 -5.23
N TYR A 194 -24.49 2.27 -4.25
CA TYR A 194 -24.06 3.64 -4.48
C TYR A 194 -22.88 3.71 -5.46
N LYS A 195 -21.82 2.92 -5.22
CA LYS A 195 -20.66 2.88 -6.13
C LYS A 195 -21.06 2.38 -7.53
N LEU A 196 -21.97 1.42 -7.62
CA LEU A 196 -22.47 0.87 -8.88
C LEU A 196 -23.22 1.90 -9.72
N GLU A 197 -24.02 2.77 -9.11
CA GLU A 197 -24.69 3.87 -9.83
C GLU A 197 -23.70 4.87 -10.41
N VAL A 198 -22.71 5.30 -9.61
CA VAL A 198 -21.64 6.20 -10.07
C VAL A 198 -20.81 5.55 -11.19
N TRP A 199 -20.47 4.27 -11.02
CA TRP A 199 -19.73 3.47 -12.01
C TRP A 199 -20.49 3.38 -13.35
N ASN A 200 -21.77 3.01 -13.30
CA ASN A 200 -22.61 2.85 -14.48
C ASN A 200 -22.80 4.19 -15.21
N ARG A 201 -22.99 5.29 -14.46
CA ARG A 201 -23.10 6.63 -15.05
C ARG A 201 -21.81 7.02 -15.76
N ALA A 202 -20.65 6.91 -15.11
CA ALA A 202 -19.36 7.23 -15.70
C ALA A 202 -19.09 6.40 -16.97
N HIS A 203 -19.44 5.12 -16.96
CA HIS A 203 -19.33 4.23 -18.11
C HIS A 203 -20.22 4.63 -19.29
N ALA A 204 -21.49 4.97 -19.02
CA ALA A 204 -22.42 5.44 -20.04
C ALA A 204 -21.90 6.73 -20.69
N GLU A 205 -21.39 7.66 -19.90
CA GLU A 205 -20.81 8.89 -20.42
C GLU A 205 -19.52 8.61 -21.24
N MET A 206 -18.69 7.63 -20.85
CA MET A 206 -17.45 7.24 -21.56
C MET A 206 -17.72 6.50 -22.88
N GLY A 207 -18.92 5.95 -23.06
CA GLY A 207 -19.26 5.04 -24.16
C GLY A 207 -18.73 3.61 -23.97
N ILE A 208 -18.43 3.19 -22.74
CA ILE A 208 -17.93 1.84 -22.42
C ILE A 208 -19.11 0.93 -22.09
N THR A 209 -19.37 -0.07 -22.94
CA THR A 209 -20.52 -0.99 -22.80
C THR A 209 -20.21 -2.25 -21.98
N GLY A 210 -18.93 -2.62 -21.83
CA GLY A 210 -18.48 -3.67 -20.92
C GLY A 210 -18.11 -3.09 -19.57
N THR A 211 -18.96 -3.32 -18.57
CA THR A 211 -18.89 -2.64 -17.26
C THR A 211 -18.52 -3.57 -16.11
N ASP A 212 -18.03 -4.79 -16.40
CA ASP A 212 -17.69 -5.78 -15.38
C ASP A 212 -16.58 -5.26 -14.46
N ILE A 213 -16.75 -5.40 -13.14
CA ILE A 213 -15.83 -4.81 -12.15
C ILE A 213 -14.63 -5.73 -11.85
N PHE A 214 -14.78 -7.04 -12.02
CA PHE A 214 -13.75 -8.05 -11.73
C PHE A 214 -13.25 -8.07 -10.27
N TYR A 215 -14.14 -7.86 -9.29
CA TYR A 215 -13.79 -7.88 -7.86
C TYR A 215 -13.70 -9.30 -7.27
N GLN A 216 -14.18 -10.32 -7.99
CA GLN A 216 -14.22 -11.71 -7.54
C GLN A 216 -12.81 -12.21 -7.21
N THR A 217 -12.66 -12.79 -6.03
CA THR A 217 -11.40 -13.38 -5.55
C THR A 217 -11.23 -14.80 -6.07
N ASP A 218 -9.99 -15.22 -6.27
CA ASP A 218 -9.69 -16.64 -6.54
C ASP A 218 -10.00 -17.47 -5.28
N LYS A 219 -11.11 -18.21 -5.32
CA LYS A 219 -11.64 -18.99 -4.19
C LYS A 219 -10.74 -20.17 -3.82
N ASN A 220 -9.78 -20.54 -4.65
CA ASN A 220 -8.82 -21.60 -4.34
C ASN A 220 -7.73 -21.13 -3.36
N ILE A 221 -7.58 -19.82 -3.16
CA ILE A 221 -6.51 -19.23 -2.36
C ILE A 221 -7.04 -18.81 -0.99
N LYS A 222 -6.54 -19.48 0.06
CA LYS A 222 -6.88 -19.17 1.44
C LYS A 222 -5.96 -18.10 2.02
N LEU A 223 -6.54 -17.16 2.76
CA LEU A 223 -5.80 -16.10 3.45
C LEU A 223 -5.13 -16.61 4.73
N ASP A 224 -4.09 -15.89 5.16
CA ASP A 224 -3.44 -16.11 6.45
C ASP A 224 -4.33 -15.65 7.64
N ARG A 225 -3.84 -15.82 8.87
CA ARG A 225 -4.54 -15.37 10.10
C ARG A 225 -4.73 -13.85 10.19
N ASN A 226 -4.06 -13.07 9.33
CA ASN A 226 -4.18 -11.62 9.25
C ASN A 226 -5.10 -11.19 8.08
N TYR A 227 -5.82 -12.12 7.46
CA TYR A 227 -6.66 -11.88 6.28
C TYR A 227 -5.86 -11.27 5.10
N LYS A 228 -4.59 -11.67 4.95
CA LYS A 228 -3.71 -11.30 3.84
C LYS A 228 -3.30 -12.54 3.04
N LEU A 229 -2.80 -12.33 1.82
CA LEU A 229 -2.21 -13.40 1.03
C LEU A 229 -1.00 -14.00 1.75
N ARG A 230 -0.88 -15.32 1.72
CA ARG A 230 0.31 -16.02 2.20
C ARG A 230 1.53 -15.66 1.35
N PRO A 231 2.77 -15.78 1.88
CA PRO A 231 3.98 -15.44 1.14
C PRO A 231 4.11 -16.11 -0.24
N GLU A 232 3.68 -17.36 -0.37
CA GLU A 232 3.66 -18.13 -1.61
C GLU A 232 2.60 -17.67 -2.63
N ASP A 233 1.49 -17.07 -2.17
CA ASP A 233 0.34 -16.70 -3.00
C ASP A 233 0.37 -15.25 -3.50
N ARG A 234 1.29 -14.42 -3.01
CA ARG A 234 1.35 -12.99 -3.36
C ARG A 234 2.29 -12.64 -4.52
N TYR A 235 2.74 -13.64 -5.28
CA TYR A 235 3.62 -13.41 -6.44
C TYR A 235 2.98 -13.89 -7.75
N ILE A 236 3.27 -13.16 -8.82
CA ILE A 236 3.10 -13.58 -10.22
C ILE A 236 4.49 -13.88 -10.78
N GLN A 237 4.63 -15.05 -11.40
CA GLN A 237 5.86 -15.46 -12.09
C GLN A 237 5.76 -15.03 -13.55
N THR A 238 6.69 -14.19 -14.01
CA THR A 238 6.91 -13.98 -15.44
C THR A 238 7.89 -15.02 -15.97
N GLU A 239 7.84 -15.33 -17.27
CA GLU A 239 8.75 -16.29 -17.91
C GLU A 239 10.21 -15.80 -17.85
N LYS A 240 10.44 -14.49 -18.03
CA LYS A 240 11.78 -13.92 -18.27
C LYS A 240 12.22 -12.86 -17.27
N TYR A 241 11.30 -12.23 -16.56
CA TYR A 241 11.57 -10.98 -15.82
C TYR A 241 11.55 -11.17 -14.29
N GLY A 242 11.45 -12.41 -13.82
CA GLY A 242 11.37 -12.76 -12.40
C GLY A 242 9.96 -12.64 -11.82
N ARG A 243 9.88 -12.60 -10.49
CA ARG A 243 8.61 -12.54 -9.74
C ARG A 243 8.17 -11.11 -9.51
N ARG A 244 6.86 -10.87 -9.44
CA ARG A 244 6.26 -9.58 -9.05
C ARG A 244 5.24 -9.77 -7.94
N GLU A 245 5.40 -9.00 -6.86
CA GLU A 245 4.46 -9.03 -5.74
C GLU A 245 3.13 -8.35 -6.13
N ILE A 246 2.01 -8.93 -5.69
CA ILE A 246 0.65 -8.44 -5.91
C ILE A 246 -0.11 -8.30 -4.60
N GLN A 247 -1.07 -7.38 -4.56
CA GLN A 247 -1.86 -7.11 -3.36
C GLN A 247 -3.02 -8.08 -3.12
N LYS A 248 -3.66 -8.58 -4.19
CA LYS A 248 -4.88 -9.41 -4.12
C LYS A 248 -4.94 -10.40 -5.29
N ARG A 249 -5.44 -11.61 -5.01
CA ARG A 249 -5.67 -12.67 -6.02
C ARG A 249 -7.11 -12.60 -6.52
N TYR A 250 -7.27 -12.19 -7.77
CA TYR A 250 -8.56 -12.12 -8.45
C TYR A 250 -8.80 -13.36 -9.30
N GLU A 251 -10.07 -13.75 -9.46
CA GLU A 251 -10.49 -14.79 -10.40
C GLU A 251 -10.09 -14.41 -11.84
N HIS A 252 -10.34 -13.15 -12.21
CA HIS A 252 -10.03 -12.58 -13.53
C HIS A 252 -8.74 -11.75 -13.47
N GLN A 253 -7.59 -12.41 -13.31
CA GLN A 253 -6.31 -11.76 -12.99
C GLN A 253 -5.87 -10.70 -14.01
N PHE A 254 -6.08 -10.95 -15.30
CA PHE A 254 -5.69 -10.01 -16.37
C PHE A 254 -6.55 -8.76 -16.32
N GLN A 255 -7.88 -8.93 -16.41
CA GLN A 255 -8.86 -7.85 -16.42
C GLN A 255 -8.81 -7.00 -15.16
N ALA A 256 -8.51 -7.61 -14.01
CA ALA A 256 -8.32 -6.92 -12.72
C ALA A 256 -7.02 -6.12 -12.62
N GLY A 257 -6.15 -6.12 -13.64
CA GLY A 257 -4.90 -5.36 -13.69
C GLY A 257 -3.73 -5.97 -12.92
N SER A 258 -3.88 -7.19 -12.38
CA SER A 258 -2.84 -7.83 -11.57
C SER A 258 -1.68 -8.38 -12.41
N LEU A 259 -1.87 -8.57 -13.73
CA LEU A 259 -0.88 -9.13 -14.65
C LEU A 259 -0.14 -8.09 -15.53
N LEU A 260 -0.31 -6.78 -15.27
CA LEU A 260 0.30 -5.74 -16.10
C LEU A 260 1.83 -5.67 -15.95
N PRO A 261 2.56 -5.16 -16.96
CA PRO A 261 3.99 -4.85 -16.86
C PRO A 261 4.33 -3.76 -15.85
N ASP A 262 5.61 -3.63 -15.55
CA ASP A 262 6.12 -2.66 -14.57
C ASP A 262 5.91 -1.20 -15.00
N ILE A 263 6.07 -0.93 -16.30
CA ILE A 263 6.11 0.43 -16.87
C ILE A 263 5.14 0.54 -18.03
N LEU A 264 4.35 1.62 -18.05
CA LEU A 264 3.53 2.06 -19.19
C LEU A 264 4.02 3.44 -19.64
N ILE A 265 4.40 3.56 -20.90
CA ILE A 265 4.82 4.80 -21.55
C ILE A 265 3.67 5.24 -22.47
N LYS A 266 3.16 6.46 -22.28
CA LYS A 266 2.16 7.08 -23.16
C LYS A 266 2.81 8.26 -23.88
N THR A 267 2.99 8.13 -25.18
CA THR A 267 3.59 9.18 -26.03
C THR A 267 2.67 10.41 -26.13
N PRO A 268 3.16 11.55 -26.64
CA PRO A 268 2.31 12.71 -26.92
C PRO A 268 1.16 12.40 -27.91
N GLN A 269 1.36 11.43 -28.80
CA GLN A 269 0.34 10.92 -29.74
C GLN A 269 -0.62 9.90 -29.10
N ASN A 270 -0.50 9.66 -27.79
CA ASN A 270 -1.25 8.65 -27.03
C ASN A 270 -0.97 7.18 -27.42
N ASP A 271 0.19 6.90 -28.01
CA ASP A 271 0.66 5.53 -28.25
C ASP A 271 1.17 4.91 -26.95
N ILE A 272 0.89 3.62 -26.76
CA ILE A 272 1.24 2.90 -25.53
C ILE A 272 2.39 1.93 -25.78
N HIS A 273 3.44 2.07 -24.99
CA HIS A 273 4.51 1.08 -24.91
C HIS A 273 4.59 0.53 -23.49
N PHE A 274 4.73 -0.78 -23.36
CA PHE A 274 4.93 -1.46 -22.09
C PHE A 274 6.37 -1.93 -21.94
N SER A 275 6.86 -1.94 -20.70
CA SER A 275 8.19 -2.48 -20.38
C SER A 275 8.19 -3.22 -19.06
N TYR A 276 8.99 -4.27 -19.00
CA TYR A 276 9.41 -4.92 -17.75
C TYR A 276 10.83 -4.51 -17.43
N ARG A 277 11.15 -4.38 -16.14
CA ARG A 277 12.53 -4.41 -15.67
C ARG A 277 12.94 -5.83 -15.33
N PHE A 278 14.24 -6.08 -15.25
CA PHE A 278 14.78 -7.34 -14.73
C PHE A 278 16.19 -7.12 -14.19
N ALA A 279 16.65 -8.00 -13.30
CA ALA A 279 17.99 -7.91 -12.75
C ALA A 279 19.04 -7.98 -13.88
N GLY A 280 19.90 -6.96 -13.96
CA GLY A 280 20.92 -6.87 -15.03
C GLY A 280 20.42 -6.32 -16.37
N ASP A 281 19.25 -5.66 -16.41
CA ASP A 281 18.77 -4.95 -17.61
C ASP A 281 19.67 -3.77 -18.01
N ALA A 282 19.37 -3.13 -19.16
CA ALA A 282 20.15 -1.98 -19.65
C ALA A 282 20.16 -0.76 -18.70
N TYR A 283 19.26 -0.74 -17.72
CA TYR A 283 19.14 0.29 -16.69
C TYR A 283 19.60 -0.19 -15.30
N ALA A 284 20.29 -1.34 -15.21
CA ALA A 284 20.80 -1.86 -13.96
C ALA A 284 21.65 -0.82 -13.23
N ASN A 285 21.27 -0.50 -11.99
CA ASN A 285 21.89 0.52 -11.12
C ASN A 285 21.86 1.96 -11.66
N LYS A 286 21.14 2.24 -12.75
CA LYS A 286 20.93 3.59 -13.29
C LYS A 286 19.73 4.25 -12.63
N ARG A 287 19.78 5.56 -12.42
CA ARG A 287 18.67 6.33 -11.84
C ARG A 287 17.47 6.42 -12.80
N PHE A 288 16.25 6.50 -12.29
CA PHE A 288 15.02 6.64 -13.08
C PHE A 288 15.05 7.89 -13.95
N GLU A 289 15.68 8.97 -13.50
CA GLU A 289 15.83 10.20 -14.28
C GLU A 289 16.66 9.97 -15.57
N GLU A 290 17.55 8.96 -15.59
CA GLU A 290 18.26 8.59 -16.81
C GLU A 290 17.33 7.89 -17.80
N PHE A 291 16.49 6.97 -17.32
CA PHE A 291 15.43 6.34 -18.12
C PHE A 291 14.42 7.39 -18.63
N GLU A 292 13.91 8.24 -17.74
CA GLU A 292 12.96 9.30 -18.07
C GLU A 292 13.50 10.23 -19.16
N ARG A 293 14.76 10.67 -19.04
CA ARG A 293 15.40 11.51 -20.05
C ARG A 293 15.51 10.80 -21.40
N ALA A 294 15.90 9.52 -21.41
CA ALA A 294 15.98 8.74 -22.64
C ALA A 294 14.60 8.58 -23.31
N ILE A 295 13.55 8.31 -22.52
CA ILE A 295 12.17 8.20 -23.01
C ILE A 295 11.68 9.53 -23.60
N LYS A 296 11.89 10.65 -22.91
CA LYS A 296 11.49 11.98 -23.37
C LYS A 296 12.27 12.42 -24.62
N THR A 297 13.55 12.07 -24.74
CA THR A 297 14.32 12.30 -25.96
C THR A 297 13.79 11.49 -27.14
N LYS A 298 13.36 10.24 -26.90
CA LYS A 298 12.90 9.32 -27.94
C LYS A 298 11.49 9.64 -28.45
N TYR A 299 10.55 9.96 -27.55
CA TYR A 299 9.12 10.08 -27.86
C TYR A 299 8.57 11.52 -27.75
N GLY A 300 9.33 12.44 -27.16
CA GLY A 300 8.92 13.83 -26.91
C GLY A 300 8.81 14.16 -25.43
N SER A 301 9.03 15.44 -25.08
CA SER A 301 9.07 15.93 -23.69
C SER A 301 7.78 15.73 -22.89
N ASP A 302 6.66 15.64 -23.60
CA ASP A 302 5.31 15.52 -23.01
C ASP A 302 4.90 14.06 -22.78
N THR A 303 5.80 13.11 -23.04
CA THR A 303 5.59 11.69 -22.75
C THR A 303 5.32 11.47 -21.27
N GLU A 304 4.29 10.70 -20.97
CA GLU A 304 3.95 10.30 -19.60
C GLU A 304 4.49 8.90 -19.32
N ILE A 305 5.06 8.70 -18.13
CA ILE A 305 5.60 7.41 -17.68
C ILE A 305 4.84 6.98 -16.44
N LYS A 306 4.26 5.78 -16.47
CA LYS A 306 3.53 5.21 -15.34
C LYS A 306 4.28 4.02 -14.77
N LEU A 307 4.38 3.96 -13.45
CA LEU A 307 5.06 2.91 -12.70
C LEU A 307 4.03 2.12 -11.88
N LYS A 308 3.95 0.81 -12.14
CA LYS A 308 2.98 -0.12 -11.54
C LYS A 308 3.13 -0.22 -10.01
N SER A 309 2.03 -0.07 -9.30
CA SER A 309 1.91 -0.45 -7.89
C SER A 309 1.60 -1.94 -7.77
N LYS A 310 1.94 -2.55 -6.62
CA LYS A 310 1.58 -3.96 -6.28
C LYS A 310 0.07 -4.22 -6.36
N SER A 311 -0.76 -3.18 -6.24
CA SER A 311 -2.21 -3.28 -6.42
C SER A 311 -2.65 -3.44 -7.88
N GLY A 312 -1.85 -2.94 -8.84
CA GLY A 312 -2.20 -2.87 -10.27
C GLY A 312 -2.39 -1.43 -10.79
N ILE A 313 -2.42 -0.41 -9.91
CA ILE A 313 -2.50 1.00 -10.31
C ILE A 313 -1.21 1.41 -11.02
N MET A 314 -1.31 2.07 -12.18
CA MET A 314 -0.18 2.63 -12.91
C MET A 314 -0.04 4.11 -12.54
N HIS A 315 0.82 4.43 -11.57
CA HIS A 315 0.98 5.81 -11.08
C HIS A 315 1.90 6.63 -11.99
N ASP A 316 1.53 7.89 -12.25
CA ASP A 316 2.41 8.81 -12.99
C ASP A 316 3.71 9.06 -12.23
N SER A 317 4.85 9.01 -12.92
CA SER A 317 6.15 9.32 -12.33
C SER A 317 6.18 10.72 -11.70
N LYS A 318 5.55 11.72 -12.33
CA LYS A 318 5.45 13.08 -11.75
C LYS A 318 4.59 13.10 -10.50
N TYR A 319 3.51 12.31 -10.47
CA TYR A 319 2.67 12.18 -9.28
C TYR A 319 3.47 11.56 -8.13
N LEU A 320 4.25 10.51 -8.40
CA LEU A 320 5.13 9.89 -7.40
C LEU A 320 6.19 10.87 -6.88
N GLU A 321 6.84 11.63 -7.77
CA GLU A 321 7.81 12.66 -7.34
C GLU A 321 7.18 13.80 -6.55
N SER A 322 5.92 14.16 -6.84
CA SER A 322 5.17 15.16 -6.07
C SER A 322 4.71 14.64 -4.70
N TRP A 323 4.49 13.32 -4.60
CA TRP A 323 4.22 12.66 -3.33
C TRP A 323 5.48 12.65 -2.47
N GLU A 324 6.61 12.29 -3.09
CA GLU A 324 7.90 12.18 -2.43
C GLU A 324 9.02 12.17 -3.48
N ARG A 325 9.98 13.08 -3.33
CA ARG A 325 11.12 13.16 -4.25
C ARG A 325 11.94 11.87 -4.20
N GLY A 326 12.13 11.22 -5.35
CA GLY A 326 12.79 9.93 -5.48
C GLY A 326 11.86 8.71 -5.41
N SER A 327 10.55 8.88 -5.18
CA SER A 327 9.62 7.74 -5.15
C SER A 327 9.47 7.05 -6.51
N ALA A 328 9.57 7.78 -7.62
CA ALA A 328 9.59 7.15 -8.94
C ALA A 328 10.86 6.30 -9.11
N ASP A 329 11.97 6.80 -8.59
CA ASP A 329 13.27 6.14 -8.62
C ASP A 329 13.32 4.86 -7.76
N ILE A 330 12.74 4.91 -6.56
CA ILE A 330 12.61 3.74 -5.67
C ILE A 330 11.76 2.65 -6.34
N ARG A 331 10.58 3.02 -6.85
CA ARG A 331 9.69 2.06 -7.51
C ARG A 331 10.31 1.47 -8.78
N PHE A 332 10.98 2.30 -9.57
CA PHE A 332 11.70 1.85 -10.76
C PHE A 332 12.84 0.90 -10.41
N ALA A 333 13.56 1.12 -9.31
CA ALA A 333 14.61 0.22 -8.83
C ALA A 333 14.04 -1.13 -8.33
N GLU A 334 12.95 -1.09 -7.55
CA GLU A 334 12.31 -2.28 -6.96
C GLU A 334 11.93 -3.32 -8.03
N PHE A 335 11.46 -2.89 -9.21
CA PHE A 335 11.13 -3.81 -10.31
C PHE A 335 12.30 -4.67 -10.79
N ALA A 336 13.54 -4.19 -10.69
CA ALA A 336 14.75 -4.94 -11.04
C ALA A 336 15.34 -5.70 -9.84
N GLY A 337 14.69 -5.65 -8.67
CA GLY A 337 15.24 -6.16 -7.41
C GLY A 337 16.40 -5.31 -6.86
N GLU A 338 16.60 -4.11 -7.42
CA GLU A 338 17.61 -3.18 -6.93
C GLU A 338 17.14 -2.55 -5.62
N ASN A 339 18.07 -2.39 -4.69
CA ASN A 339 17.82 -1.61 -3.48
C ASN A 339 18.55 -0.27 -3.52
N ARG A 340 17.85 0.78 -3.08
CA ARG A 340 18.41 2.12 -2.86
C ARG A 340 18.30 2.48 -1.38
N ALA A 341 19.12 1.81 -0.58
CA ALA A 341 19.29 2.17 0.82
C ALA A 341 19.67 3.65 0.95
N HIS A 342 19.00 4.38 1.84
CA HIS A 342 19.41 5.75 2.17
C HIS A 342 20.78 5.77 2.85
N ASN A 343 21.13 4.68 3.55
CA ASN A 343 22.45 4.48 4.13
C ASN A 343 23.02 3.09 3.76
N LYS A 344 23.98 3.05 2.83
CA LYS A 344 24.71 1.81 2.49
C LYS A 344 25.64 1.33 3.61
N GLN A 345 25.77 2.07 4.71
CA GLN A 345 26.72 1.77 5.80
C GLN A 345 26.12 0.93 6.92
N PHE A 346 24.79 0.73 6.98
CA PHE A 346 24.20 -0.12 8.00
C PHE A 346 24.67 -1.58 7.86
N PRO A 347 25.10 -2.23 8.95
CA PRO A 347 25.46 -3.65 8.92
C PRO A 347 24.30 -4.53 8.44
N ALA A 348 24.57 -5.53 7.59
CA ALA A 348 23.52 -6.43 7.09
C ALA A 348 22.81 -7.21 8.23
N ALA A 349 23.56 -7.60 9.26
CA ALA A 349 23.02 -8.18 10.48
C ALA A 349 23.78 -7.65 11.71
N THR A 350 23.08 -7.54 12.83
CA THR A 350 23.64 -7.11 14.12
C THR A 350 23.22 -8.04 15.25
N VAL A 351 24.02 -8.10 16.32
CA VAL A 351 23.73 -8.85 17.55
C VAL A 351 23.82 -7.93 18.76
N ASN A 352 22.82 -7.98 19.66
CA ASN A 352 22.84 -7.22 20.91
C ASN A 352 23.78 -7.86 21.95
N MET A 353 24.97 -7.29 22.10
CA MET A 353 25.93 -7.65 23.15
C MET A 353 25.69 -6.89 24.46
N GLY A 354 24.84 -5.86 24.43
CA GLY A 354 24.34 -5.16 25.61
C GLY A 354 23.23 -5.93 26.33
N ARG A 355 22.39 -5.24 27.10
CA ARG A 355 21.27 -5.85 27.85
C ARG A 355 21.72 -7.05 28.68
N GLN A 356 22.82 -6.87 29.39
CA GLN A 356 23.37 -7.79 30.39
C GLN A 356 23.01 -7.27 31.78
N PRO A 357 22.93 -8.12 32.82
CA PRO A 357 22.79 -7.66 34.19
C PRO A 357 23.91 -6.67 34.53
N ASP A 358 23.56 -5.48 35.04
CA ASP A 358 24.53 -4.41 35.36
C ASP A 358 25.20 -4.59 36.74
N GLY A 359 24.82 -5.64 37.48
CA GLY A 359 25.28 -5.91 38.84
C GLY A 359 24.58 -5.08 39.92
N GLN A 360 23.68 -4.16 39.56
CA GLN A 360 22.89 -3.30 40.46
C GLN A 360 21.38 -3.62 40.40
N GLY A 361 21.02 -4.75 39.82
CA GLY A 361 19.62 -5.18 39.64
C GLY A 361 18.95 -4.61 38.39
N GLY A 362 19.69 -3.88 37.56
CA GLY A 362 19.26 -3.37 36.26
C GLY A 362 19.87 -4.15 35.09
N MET A 363 19.65 -3.60 33.90
CA MET A 363 20.22 -4.10 32.65
C MET A 363 21.09 -3.01 32.02
N THR A 364 22.23 -3.40 31.46
CA THR A 364 23.04 -2.50 30.63
C THR A 364 22.29 -2.11 29.36
N ARG A 365 22.65 -0.96 28.80
CA ARG A 365 22.08 -0.44 27.55
C ARG A 365 22.28 -1.41 26.37
N ASP A 366 21.42 -1.31 25.38
CA ASP A 366 21.53 -2.03 24.12
C ASP A 366 22.81 -1.61 23.38
N ARG A 367 23.58 -2.60 22.93
CA ARG A 367 24.77 -2.40 22.10
C ARG A 367 24.77 -3.45 21.00
N HIS A 368 24.33 -3.04 19.82
CA HIS A 368 24.30 -3.90 18.65
C HIS A 368 25.65 -3.86 17.94
N VAL A 369 26.24 -5.02 17.70
CA VAL A 369 27.53 -5.17 17.00
C VAL A 369 27.28 -5.88 15.68
N SER A 370 27.93 -5.43 14.60
CA SER A 370 27.86 -6.09 13.29
C SER A 370 28.27 -7.56 13.41
N VAL A 371 27.41 -8.45 12.91
CA VAL A 371 27.66 -9.88 12.88
C VAL A 371 28.85 -10.19 11.96
N ASP A 372 28.90 -9.53 10.80
CA ASP A 372 30.00 -9.68 9.85
C ASP A 372 31.35 -9.30 10.47
N TYR A 373 31.39 -8.17 11.19
CA TYR A 373 32.58 -7.74 11.91
C TYR A 373 33.01 -8.78 12.96
N LEU A 374 32.06 -9.33 13.72
CA LEU A 374 32.32 -10.30 14.78
C LEU A 374 32.83 -11.65 14.21
N LEU A 375 32.23 -12.13 13.12
CA LEU A 375 32.60 -13.40 12.49
C LEU A 375 33.98 -13.33 11.81
N GLN A 376 34.30 -12.20 11.17
CA GLN A 376 35.58 -12.00 10.49
C GLN A 376 36.73 -11.75 11.48
N ASN A 377 36.54 -10.89 12.48
CA ASN A 377 37.64 -10.43 13.33
C ASN A 377 37.80 -11.25 14.62
N LEU A 378 36.75 -11.92 15.09
CA LEU A 378 36.75 -12.69 16.33
C LEU A 378 36.11 -14.09 16.11
N PRO A 379 36.65 -14.91 15.19
CA PRO A 379 36.02 -16.18 14.80
C PRO A 379 35.86 -17.19 15.95
N ASN A 380 36.68 -17.07 17.00
CA ASN A 380 36.70 -17.95 18.17
C ASN A 380 36.01 -17.36 19.41
N SER A 381 35.38 -16.17 19.29
CA SER A 381 34.62 -15.60 20.41
C SER A 381 33.43 -16.50 20.78
N PRO A 382 33.10 -16.66 22.08
CA PRO A 382 31.91 -17.39 22.51
C PRO A 382 30.62 -16.91 21.83
N TRP A 383 30.52 -15.61 21.54
CA TRP A 383 29.40 -15.02 20.80
C TRP A 383 29.36 -15.52 19.35
N THR A 384 30.50 -15.52 18.66
CA THR A 384 30.61 -16.00 17.28
C THR A 384 30.26 -17.47 17.17
N GLN A 385 30.75 -18.30 18.09
CA GLN A 385 30.46 -19.73 18.12
C GLN A 385 28.96 -19.97 18.37
N ALA A 386 28.36 -19.27 19.34
CA ALA A 386 26.92 -19.36 19.61
C ALA A 386 26.07 -18.94 18.39
N LEU A 387 26.45 -17.86 17.70
CA LEU A 387 25.76 -17.38 16.50
C LEU A 387 25.84 -18.40 15.34
N LYS A 388 27.01 -19.00 15.10
CA LYS A 388 27.19 -20.05 14.08
C LYS A 388 26.33 -21.28 14.36
N GLU A 389 26.07 -21.58 15.63
CA GLU A 389 25.18 -22.67 16.06
C GLU A 389 23.68 -22.30 16.02
N GLY A 390 23.31 -21.07 15.67
CA GLY A 390 21.91 -20.62 15.64
C GLY A 390 21.35 -20.20 17.00
N LYS A 391 22.20 -20.03 18.01
CA LYS A 391 21.83 -19.49 19.33
C LYS A 391 21.79 -17.96 19.29
N LEU A 392 21.24 -17.35 20.35
CA LEU A 392 21.11 -15.89 20.52
C LEU A 392 20.27 -15.20 19.44
N TRP A 393 19.41 -15.95 18.73
CA TRP A 393 18.54 -15.45 17.66
C TRP A 393 17.61 -14.31 18.12
N ASP A 394 17.26 -14.28 19.41
CA ASP A 394 16.44 -13.26 20.07
C ASP A 394 17.17 -11.91 20.23
N ARG A 395 18.51 -11.93 20.14
CA ARG A 395 19.38 -10.75 20.17
C ARG A 395 19.81 -10.29 18.79
N VAL A 396 19.46 -11.02 17.73
CA VAL A 396 19.86 -10.73 16.35
C VAL A 396 18.83 -9.85 15.66
N GLN A 397 19.31 -8.87 14.91
CA GLN A 397 18.52 -8.08 13.98
C GLN A 397 19.12 -8.16 12.57
N VAL A 398 18.27 -8.26 11.56
CA VAL A 398 18.64 -8.34 10.14
C VAL A 398 18.05 -7.18 9.37
N LEU A 399 18.82 -6.66 8.41
CA LEU A 399 18.44 -5.50 7.62
C LEU A 399 17.48 -5.92 6.50
N ALA A 400 16.35 -5.23 6.38
CA ALA A 400 15.39 -5.42 5.32
C ALA A 400 16.01 -5.16 3.94
N ARG A 401 15.36 -5.67 2.88
CA ARG A 401 15.83 -5.51 1.51
C ARG A 401 15.99 -4.04 1.14
N ASP A 402 15.15 -3.14 1.68
CA ASP A 402 15.20 -1.69 1.49
C ASP A 402 16.43 -1.00 2.11
N GLY A 403 17.17 -1.68 2.99
CA GLY A 403 18.33 -1.12 3.68
C GLY A 403 18.00 -0.04 4.71
N ASN A 404 16.73 0.16 5.07
CA ASN A 404 16.28 1.22 5.96
C ASN A 404 15.65 0.69 7.25
N ARG A 405 15.38 -0.62 7.37
CA ARG A 405 14.72 -1.21 8.54
C ARG A 405 15.43 -2.45 9.06
N TYR A 406 15.63 -2.53 10.38
CA TYR A 406 15.97 -3.78 11.08
C TYR A 406 14.73 -4.48 11.61
N MET A 407 14.74 -5.82 11.56
CA MET A 407 13.71 -6.68 12.15
C MET A 407 14.31 -8.01 12.63
N SER A 408 13.51 -8.82 13.33
CA SER A 408 13.96 -10.15 13.73
C SER A 408 14.15 -11.07 12.51
N PRO A 409 15.08 -12.05 12.56
CA PRO A 409 15.25 -13.05 11.51
C PRO A 409 13.93 -13.71 11.08
N SER A 410 13.08 -14.08 12.05
CA SER A 410 11.78 -14.69 11.79
C SER A 410 10.77 -13.78 11.10
N ARG A 411 10.82 -12.48 11.37
CA ARG A 411 9.98 -11.50 10.68
C ARG A 411 10.41 -11.37 9.23
N LEU A 412 11.72 -11.35 8.97
CA LEU A 412 12.25 -11.25 7.62
C LEU A 412 12.00 -12.52 6.79
N GLU A 413 12.20 -13.72 7.36
CA GLU A 413 11.85 -15.00 6.70
C GLU A 413 10.38 -15.01 6.27
N TYR A 414 9.49 -14.50 7.13
CA TYR A 414 8.07 -14.39 6.80
C TYR A 414 7.78 -13.35 5.70
N SER A 415 8.37 -12.15 5.80
CA SER A 415 8.02 -11.03 4.93
C SER A 415 8.73 -11.04 3.58
N ASP A 416 9.99 -11.48 3.51
CA ASP A 416 10.82 -11.56 2.30
C ASP A 416 11.79 -12.76 2.41
N PRO A 417 11.31 -14.00 2.15
CA PRO A 417 12.08 -15.23 2.34
C PRO A 417 13.31 -15.34 1.42
N GLU A 418 13.26 -14.73 0.22
CA GLU A 418 14.40 -14.70 -0.70
C GLU A 418 15.51 -13.82 -0.17
N HIS A 419 15.17 -12.59 0.28
CA HIS A 419 16.15 -11.70 0.91
C HIS A 419 16.72 -12.30 2.19
N PHE A 420 15.86 -12.92 3.01
CA PHE A 420 16.30 -13.60 4.23
C PHE A 420 17.38 -14.64 3.93
N THR A 421 17.13 -15.54 2.96
CA THR A 421 18.08 -16.61 2.63
C THR A 421 19.40 -16.04 2.12
N GLN A 422 19.35 -15.05 1.22
CA GLN A 422 20.54 -14.39 0.68
C GLN A 422 21.33 -13.64 1.77
N LEU A 423 20.65 -12.90 2.63
CA LEU A 423 21.28 -12.12 3.69
C LEU A 423 21.95 -13.04 4.71
N MET A 424 21.28 -14.10 5.15
CA MET A 424 21.81 -15.03 6.15
C MET A 424 23.06 -15.77 5.64
N ASP A 425 23.04 -16.20 4.38
CA ASP A 425 24.21 -16.79 3.71
C ASP A 425 25.37 -15.78 3.61
N GLN A 426 25.07 -14.56 3.16
CA GLN A 426 26.06 -13.48 3.04
C GLN A 426 26.76 -13.16 4.37
N VAL A 427 26.02 -13.11 5.48
CA VAL A 427 26.60 -12.78 6.81
C VAL A 427 27.14 -14.01 7.55
N GLY A 428 26.95 -15.23 7.04
CA GLY A 428 27.41 -16.46 7.66
C GLY A 428 26.59 -16.92 8.88
N LEU A 429 25.30 -16.58 8.94
CA LEU A 429 24.37 -17.07 9.98
C LEU A 429 23.47 -18.20 9.47
N PRO A 430 23.09 -19.17 10.31
CA PRO A 430 22.23 -20.27 9.88
C PRO A 430 20.77 -19.82 9.72
N VAL A 431 20.14 -20.26 8.63
CA VAL A 431 18.72 -19.99 8.31
C VAL A 431 17.73 -20.47 9.39
N SER A 432 18.16 -21.39 10.27
CA SER A 432 17.34 -21.89 11.39
C SER A 432 16.90 -20.79 12.36
N MET A 433 17.62 -19.65 12.43
CA MET A 433 17.23 -18.50 13.25
C MET A 433 15.87 -17.90 12.83
N GLY A 434 15.49 -18.01 11.56
CA GLY A 434 14.20 -17.51 11.06
C GLY A 434 12.99 -18.26 11.64
N ARG A 435 13.19 -19.51 12.06
CA ARG A 435 12.10 -20.35 12.56
C ARG A 435 11.84 -20.20 14.05
N GLN A 436 12.58 -19.29 14.69
CA GLN A 436 12.54 -19.07 16.13
C GLN A 436 11.64 -17.88 16.46
N SER A 437 10.81 -18.04 17.49
CA SER A 437 10.03 -16.93 18.05
C SER A 437 9.67 -17.21 19.50
N HIS A 438 9.67 -16.16 20.31
CA HIS A 438 9.10 -16.22 21.66
C HIS A 438 7.57 -16.27 21.60
N ALA A 439 6.95 -16.72 22.69
CA ALA A 439 5.53 -16.48 22.93
C ALA A 439 5.21 -14.98 22.87
N ASN A 440 4.01 -14.62 22.38
CA ASN A 440 3.63 -13.22 22.18
C ASN A 440 3.81 -12.34 23.43
N SER A 441 3.51 -12.86 24.62
CA SER A 441 3.69 -12.13 25.89
C SER A 441 5.14 -11.70 26.11
N VAL A 442 6.08 -12.63 26.02
CA VAL A 442 7.52 -12.39 26.18
C VAL A 442 8.05 -11.49 25.06
N LYS A 443 7.55 -11.67 23.83
CA LYS A 443 7.94 -10.90 22.65
C LYS A 443 7.65 -9.40 22.83
N PHE A 444 6.43 -9.03 23.22
CA PHE A 444 6.08 -7.62 23.41
C PHE A 444 6.83 -6.99 24.59
N GLU A 445 7.01 -7.75 25.68
CA GLU A 445 7.82 -7.29 26.81
C GLU A 445 9.27 -7.01 26.41
N GLN A 446 9.88 -7.87 25.58
CA GLN A 446 11.23 -7.64 25.06
C GLN A 446 11.33 -6.43 24.13
N PHE A 447 10.28 -6.16 23.35
CA PHE A 447 10.22 -5.01 22.46
C PHE A 447 10.05 -3.70 23.21
N ASP A 448 9.24 -3.68 24.27
CA ASP A 448 9.09 -2.49 25.11
C ASP A 448 10.39 -2.14 25.87
N ARG A 449 11.25 -3.13 26.12
CA ARG A 449 12.57 -2.94 26.75
C ARG A 449 13.67 -2.44 25.81
N GLN A 450 13.46 -2.43 24.49
CA GLN A 450 14.50 -1.97 23.56
C GLN A 450 14.65 -0.45 23.60
N ALA A 451 15.84 0.06 23.27
CA ALA A 451 16.06 1.50 23.19
C ALA A 451 15.05 2.19 22.25
N ALA A 452 14.66 3.45 22.50
CA ALA A 452 13.77 4.17 21.57
C ALA A 452 14.49 4.60 20.29
N VAL A 453 15.80 4.86 20.40
CA VAL A 453 16.67 5.32 19.32
C VAL A 453 18.00 4.59 19.41
N ILE A 454 18.46 4.07 18.28
CA ILE A 454 19.81 3.54 18.12
C ILE A 454 20.49 4.26 16.95
N VAL A 455 21.79 4.47 17.06
CA VAL A 455 22.60 5.26 16.13
C VAL A 455 23.76 4.43 15.63
N ALA A 456 24.01 4.45 14.32
CA ALA A 456 25.19 3.85 13.73
C ALA A 456 26.47 4.60 14.10
N ASP A 457 27.40 3.88 14.72
CA ASP A 457 28.75 4.35 15.04
C ASP A 457 29.78 3.27 14.67
N GLY A 458 30.32 3.39 13.47
CA GLY A 458 31.19 2.38 12.87
C GLY A 458 30.45 1.06 12.66
N PRO A 459 31.02 -0.10 13.06
CA PRO A 459 30.37 -1.40 12.90
C PRO A 459 29.30 -1.69 13.97
N ASN A 460 28.93 -0.72 14.81
CA ASN A 460 28.01 -0.91 15.94
C ASN A 460 26.83 0.06 15.86
N LEU A 461 25.70 -0.32 16.46
CA LEU A 461 24.60 0.59 16.78
C LEU A 461 24.56 0.81 18.29
N ARG A 462 24.49 2.07 18.72
CA ARG A 462 24.56 2.50 20.13
C ARG A 462 23.32 3.30 20.50
N GLU A 463 22.90 3.23 21.76
CA GLU A 463 21.93 4.18 22.28
C GLU A 463 22.49 5.61 22.31
N VAL A 464 21.62 6.61 22.13
CA VAL A 464 22.00 8.05 22.15
C VAL A 464 22.87 8.43 23.37
N PRO A 465 22.55 8.00 24.60
CA PRO A 465 23.33 8.41 25.78
C PRO A 465 24.73 7.79 25.89
N ASP A 466 25.08 6.85 25.01
CA ASP A 466 26.40 6.19 24.95
C ASP A 466 27.36 6.88 23.97
N LEU A 467 26.88 7.85 23.20
CA LEU A 467 27.68 8.59 22.23
C LEU A 467 28.42 9.74 22.90
N SER A 468 29.63 10.03 22.43
CA SER A 468 30.35 11.22 22.89
C SER A 468 29.63 12.50 22.43
N PRO A 469 29.77 13.62 23.15
CA PRO A 469 29.19 14.89 22.74
C PRO A 469 29.59 15.31 21.30
N GLU A 470 30.83 15.02 20.89
CA GLU A 470 31.32 15.31 19.54
C GLU A 470 30.58 14.49 18.48
N LYS A 471 30.30 13.21 18.77
CA LYS A 471 29.56 12.33 17.86
C LYS A 471 28.10 12.76 17.71
N LEU A 472 27.48 13.22 18.80
CA LEU A 472 26.12 13.76 18.78
C LEU A 472 26.00 15.01 17.90
N GLN A 473 27.03 15.86 17.87
CA GLN A 473 27.06 17.05 17.01
C GLN A 473 27.22 16.73 15.52
N GLN A 474 27.84 15.59 15.19
CA GLN A 474 28.08 15.13 13.81
C GLN A 474 27.01 14.14 13.31
N LEU A 475 25.98 13.89 14.11
CA LEU A 475 24.95 12.90 13.83
C LEU A 475 24.17 13.27 12.56
N SER A 476 24.29 12.45 11.52
CA SER A 476 23.44 12.58 10.33
C SER A 476 22.15 11.80 10.53
N GLN A 477 21.02 12.33 10.04
CA GLN A 477 19.73 11.63 10.07
C GLN A 477 19.85 10.19 9.54
N LYS A 478 20.62 9.98 8.46
CA LYS A 478 20.81 8.66 7.86
C LYS A 478 21.40 7.60 8.80
N ASP A 479 22.04 8.01 9.91
CA ASP A 479 22.67 7.13 10.88
C ASP A 479 21.74 6.80 12.06
N VAL A 480 20.57 7.43 12.14
CA VAL A 480 19.61 7.31 13.25
C VAL A 480 18.50 6.35 12.88
N LEU A 481 18.23 5.37 13.75
CA LEU A 481 17.08 4.48 13.65
C LEU A 481 16.15 4.61 14.86
N ILE A 482 14.86 4.55 14.58
CA ILE A 482 13.76 4.78 15.51
C ILE A 482 13.04 3.46 15.77
N ALA A 483 12.77 3.14 17.03
CA ALA A 483 11.96 1.98 17.39
C ALA A 483 10.50 2.19 16.97
N ASP A 484 10.02 1.37 16.04
CA ASP A 484 8.71 1.56 15.45
C ASP A 484 7.57 1.19 16.41
N ARG A 485 6.44 1.89 16.25
CA ARG A 485 5.18 1.60 16.93
C ARG A 485 4.09 1.29 15.90
N ASN A 486 3.18 0.39 16.26
CA ASN A 486 1.98 0.13 15.47
C ASN A 486 0.94 1.24 15.67
N GLU A 487 -0.19 1.16 14.97
CA GLU A 487 -1.30 2.13 15.07
C GLU A 487 -1.89 2.24 16.48
N LYS A 488 -1.74 1.20 17.31
CA LYS A 488 -2.16 1.18 18.73
C LYS A 488 -1.11 1.79 19.67
N GLY A 489 -0.01 2.31 19.13
CA GLY A 489 1.10 2.88 19.89
C GLY A 489 2.02 1.84 20.56
N GLN A 490 1.89 0.56 20.24
CA GLN A 490 2.72 -0.52 20.83
C GLN A 490 3.97 -0.75 19.99
N ARG A 491 5.11 -1.05 20.62
CA ARG A 491 6.36 -1.32 19.89
C ARG A 491 6.25 -2.60 19.06
N THR A 492 6.77 -2.55 17.83
CA THR A 492 6.72 -3.68 16.87
C THR A 492 7.95 -4.59 16.93
N GLY A 493 9.01 -4.14 17.61
CA GLY A 493 10.33 -4.79 17.61
C GLY A 493 11.20 -4.48 16.39
N THR A 494 10.76 -3.57 15.51
CA THR A 494 11.56 -3.10 14.36
C THR A 494 12.19 -1.75 14.65
N TYR A 495 13.31 -1.47 13.99
CA TYR A 495 13.90 -0.13 13.93
C TYR A 495 13.91 0.36 12.51
N THR A 496 13.41 1.56 12.25
CA THR A 496 13.39 2.16 10.91
C THR A 496 14.21 3.46 10.92
N ASN A 497 14.99 3.68 9.87
CA ASN A 497 15.79 4.89 9.69
C ASN A 497 14.90 6.14 9.79
N VAL A 498 15.35 7.19 10.49
CA VAL A 498 14.58 8.44 10.60
C VAL A 498 14.32 9.10 9.23
N VAL A 499 15.16 8.83 8.23
CA VAL A 499 14.93 9.27 6.85
C VAL A 499 13.62 8.69 6.31
N GLU A 500 13.24 7.47 6.67
CA GLU A 500 11.94 6.90 6.30
C GLU A 500 10.77 7.57 7.07
N TYR A 501 10.98 8.02 8.31
CA TYR A 501 9.96 8.78 9.04
C TYR A 501 9.71 10.14 8.37
N GLU A 502 10.77 10.81 7.91
CA GLU A 502 10.68 12.02 7.11
C GLU A 502 9.97 11.75 5.78
N ARG A 503 10.43 10.70 5.08
CA ARG A 503 9.92 10.25 3.78
C ARG A 503 8.41 9.91 3.83
N LEU A 504 7.99 9.15 4.85
CA LEU A 504 6.61 8.74 5.06
C LEU A 504 5.78 9.78 5.85
N MET A 505 6.38 10.93 6.20
CA MET A 505 5.76 11.99 7.01
C MET A 505 5.14 11.49 8.31
N MET A 506 5.78 10.49 8.91
CA MET A 506 5.31 9.86 10.14
C MET A 506 5.71 10.69 11.36
N LYS A 507 4.77 10.78 12.30
CA LYS A 507 5.07 11.32 13.63
C LYS A 507 6.10 10.41 14.32
N LEU A 508 7.16 11.01 14.88
CA LEU A 508 8.08 10.27 15.74
C LEU A 508 7.36 9.81 17.01
N PRO A 509 7.62 8.58 17.50
CA PRO A 509 7.26 8.19 18.85
C PRO A 509 7.77 9.22 19.87
N SER A 510 6.98 9.52 20.90
CA SER A 510 7.29 10.59 21.86
C SER A 510 8.60 10.39 22.62
N ASP A 511 8.92 9.13 22.94
CA ASP A 511 10.17 8.72 23.57
C ASP A 511 11.38 8.92 22.64
N ALA A 512 11.24 8.57 21.36
CA ALA A 512 12.29 8.82 20.37
C ALA A 512 12.49 10.32 20.12
N ALA A 513 11.39 11.08 20.01
CA ALA A 513 11.41 12.52 19.86
C ALA A 513 12.13 13.22 21.03
N GLN A 514 11.86 12.78 22.27
CA GLN A 514 12.52 13.30 23.47
C GLN A 514 14.03 13.03 23.47
N LEU A 515 14.47 11.82 23.08
CA LEU A 515 15.90 11.48 23.00
C LEU A 515 16.64 12.30 21.94
N LEU A 516 15.97 12.62 20.84
CA LEU A 516 16.54 13.43 19.75
C LEU A 516 16.41 14.94 19.98
N ALA A 517 15.70 15.36 21.04
CA ALA A 517 15.34 16.76 21.30
C ALA A 517 14.57 17.43 20.14
N GLU A 518 13.75 16.65 19.44
CA GLU A 518 12.95 17.10 18.29
C GLU A 518 11.46 17.06 18.63
N PRO A 519 10.63 17.93 18.04
CA PRO A 519 9.19 17.84 18.22
C PRO A 519 8.67 16.55 17.59
N SER A 520 7.80 15.82 18.30
CA SER A 520 7.27 14.53 17.81
C SER A 520 6.61 14.63 16.43
N ASP A 521 6.03 15.79 16.10
CA ASP A 521 5.34 16.09 14.84
C ASP A 521 6.21 16.76 13.78
N ARG A 522 7.54 16.78 13.97
CA ARG A 522 8.54 17.37 13.06
C ARG A 522 8.24 17.11 11.58
N TYR A 523 7.93 15.86 11.23
CA TYR A 523 7.73 15.42 9.85
C TYR A 523 6.26 15.49 9.41
N SER A 524 5.31 15.25 10.33
CA SER A 524 3.88 15.18 9.99
C SER A 524 3.26 16.53 9.56
N ARG A 525 3.86 17.68 9.94
CA ARG A 525 3.34 19.01 9.59
C ARG A 525 3.75 19.51 8.21
N ALA A 526 4.74 18.88 7.56
CA ALA A 526 5.25 19.36 6.27
C ALA A 526 4.21 19.26 5.13
N PHE A 527 3.12 18.54 5.33
CA PHE A 527 2.04 18.38 4.35
C PHE A 527 0.85 19.30 4.63
N VAL A 528 1.07 20.62 4.67
CA VAL A 528 0.01 21.52 4.21
C VAL A 528 -0.08 21.25 2.71
N ARG A 529 -1.07 20.46 2.28
CA ARG A 529 -1.40 20.26 0.87
C ARG A 529 -1.26 21.60 0.17
N PRO A 530 -0.37 21.77 -0.83
CA PRO A 530 -0.68 22.74 -1.86
C PRO A 530 -2.01 22.25 -2.41
N GLU A 531 -3.08 23.03 -2.22
CA GLU A 531 -4.25 22.91 -3.06
C GLU A 531 -3.69 22.84 -4.49
N PRO A 532 -3.99 21.77 -5.27
CA PRO A 532 -3.53 21.75 -6.65
C PRO A 532 -3.97 23.08 -7.22
N ALA A 533 -3.03 23.88 -7.70
CA ALA A 533 -3.36 25.13 -8.35
C ALA A 533 -4.29 24.75 -9.49
N LEU A 534 -5.60 24.84 -9.24
CA LEU A 534 -6.57 24.94 -10.29
C LEU A 534 -6.03 26.13 -11.10
N PRO A 535 -5.72 25.96 -12.39
CA PRO A 535 -5.52 27.14 -13.21
C PRO A 535 -6.73 28.02 -12.94
N PRO A 536 -6.55 29.35 -12.71
CA PRO A 536 -7.68 30.22 -12.52
C PRO A 536 -8.67 29.90 -13.63
N ILE A 537 -9.91 29.59 -13.26
CA ILE A 537 -11.00 29.44 -14.22
C ILE A 537 -11.11 30.81 -14.89
N SER A 538 -10.37 30.95 -15.99
CA SER A 538 -10.53 32.01 -16.96
C SER A 538 -11.87 31.71 -17.60
N ASP A 539 -12.90 32.39 -17.11
CA ASP A 539 -14.19 32.46 -17.78
C ASP A 539 -13.98 33.21 -19.11
N SER A 540 -13.51 32.48 -20.11
CA SER A 540 -13.33 32.96 -21.49
C SER A 540 -14.67 33.18 -22.21
N ARG A 541 -15.81 33.04 -21.51
CA ARG A 541 -17.15 33.32 -22.02
C ARG A 541 -17.76 34.60 -21.45
N ARG A 542 -17.03 35.41 -20.66
CA ARG A 542 -17.53 36.70 -20.13
C ARG A 542 -16.87 37.98 -20.65
N THR A 543 -16.04 37.91 -21.71
CA THR A 543 -15.50 39.11 -22.37
C THR A 543 -15.39 38.94 -23.88
N TYR A 544 -16.50 38.64 -24.56
CA TYR A 544 -16.65 38.82 -26.01
C TYR A 544 -18.08 39.22 -26.41
N GLU A 545 -18.71 40.10 -25.62
CA GLU A 545 -19.99 40.73 -26.00
C GLU A 545 -19.97 42.23 -25.73
N SER A 546 -19.15 42.96 -26.49
CA SER A 546 -19.39 44.38 -26.78
C SER A 546 -18.50 44.80 -27.95
N ARG A 547 -18.78 44.26 -29.15
CA ARG A 547 -18.38 44.86 -30.42
C ARG A 547 -19.63 45.38 -31.16
N PRO A 548 -20.00 46.66 -31.00
CA PRO A 548 -20.78 47.37 -32.00
C PRO A 548 -19.83 48.11 -32.95
N ARG A 549 -19.80 47.61 -34.19
CA ARG A 549 -19.57 48.28 -35.48
C ARG A 549 -19.29 49.80 -35.47
N GLY A 550 -18.06 50.17 -35.86
CA GLY A 550 -17.66 51.36 -36.66
C GLY A 550 -18.03 52.77 -36.13
N PRO A 551 -17.56 53.87 -36.76
CA PRO A 551 -16.73 53.98 -37.98
C PRO A 551 -15.48 54.90 -37.83
N THR A 552 -14.53 54.70 -38.75
CA THR A 552 -13.67 55.72 -39.42
C THR A 552 -12.80 56.73 -38.65
N VAL A 553 -11.48 56.62 -38.92
CA VAL A 553 -10.59 57.66 -39.52
C VAL A 553 -10.40 59.00 -38.78
N ASN A 554 -9.24 59.22 -38.13
CA ASN A 554 -8.18 60.16 -38.59
C ASN A 554 -7.02 60.41 -37.58
N SER A 555 -5.79 60.39 -38.15
CA SER A 555 -4.60 61.23 -37.87
C SER A 555 -3.97 61.31 -36.47
N LEU A 556 -2.82 60.65 -36.29
CA LEU A 556 -1.46 61.23 -36.37
C LEU A 556 -0.42 60.13 -36.56
#